data_AF-A0A957C3N5-F1
#
_entry.id   AF-A0A957C3N5-F1
#
_cell.length_a   1.000
_cell.length_b   1.000
_cell.length_c   1.000
_cell.angle_alpha   90.00
_cell.angle_beta   90.00
_cell.angle_gamma   90.00
#
_symmetry.space_group_name_H-M   'P 1'
#
loop_
_entity.id
_entity.type
_entity.pdbx_description
1 polymer ?
#
loop_
_entity_poly.entity_id
_entity_poly.type
_entity_poly.pdbx_seq_one_letter_code
_entity_poly.pdbx_strand_id
1 'polypeptide(L)'
;MMNRERQQARTLAGIVVILIGILALFGSSVSNQVEAWLWIGVLLVATAAFGRAYSLTKETWAVIGAYATAATALLVFSLTQLGLSGVLLPTLVMIALALPFAGAWYINRQQWGLLIPAYVFVVIIPIFFFGDLGDGGGAIVPAYVMFVISLPFLVSALVQRQAALLIPGGIMLFFSLAFIGIAAGLSPTVLTIIVPVGFIGAGVILLFSGWTGDYRRKRKL
;
A
#
# COMPACT_ATOMS: atom_id res chain seq x y z
N MET A 1 -21.52 -20.72 -19.31
CA MET A 1 -21.41 -19.32 -19.80
C MET A 1 -20.52 -18.45 -18.91
N MET A 2 -20.56 -18.59 -17.58
CA MET A 2 -19.77 -17.82 -16.59
C MET A 2 -18.25 -17.68 -16.86
N ASN A 3 -17.59 -18.65 -17.52
CA ASN A 3 -16.15 -18.55 -17.81
C ASN A 3 -15.79 -17.46 -18.82
N ARG A 4 -16.66 -17.15 -19.80
CA ARG A 4 -16.37 -16.15 -20.84
C ARG A 4 -16.38 -14.73 -20.27
N GLU A 5 -17.33 -14.41 -19.39
CA GLU A 5 -17.46 -13.08 -18.77
C GLU A 5 -16.28 -12.77 -17.85
N ARG A 6 -15.84 -13.75 -17.04
CA ARG A 6 -14.64 -13.62 -16.20
C ARG A 6 -13.38 -13.41 -17.05
N GLN A 7 -13.25 -14.14 -18.15
CA GLN A 7 -12.13 -13.96 -19.07
C GLN A 7 -12.15 -12.56 -19.70
N GLN A 8 -13.31 -12.09 -20.16
CA GLN A 8 -13.46 -10.74 -20.70
C GLN A 8 -13.10 -9.66 -19.67
N ALA A 9 -13.57 -9.79 -18.43
CA ALA A 9 -13.26 -8.83 -17.36
C ALA A 9 -11.75 -8.76 -17.07
N ARG A 10 -11.07 -9.91 -17.04
CA ARG A 10 -9.61 -9.98 -16.85
C ARG A 10 -8.85 -9.38 -18.04
N THR A 11 -9.30 -9.66 -19.27
CA THR A 11 -8.70 -9.07 -20.47
C THR A 11 -8.86 -7.55 -20.47
N LEU A 12 -10.03 -7.03 -20.10
CA LEU A 12 -10.27 -5.59 -19.98
C LEU A 12 -9.34 -4.95 -18.93
N ALA A 13 -9.21 -5.55 -17.74
CA ALA A 13 -8.29 -5.07 -16.72
C ALA A 13 -6.84 -5.08 -17.20
N GLY A 14 -6.42 -6.14 -17.90
CA GLY A 14 -5.07 -6.22 -18.48
C GLY A 14 -4.80 -5.13 -19.51
N ILE A 15 -5.75 -4.86 -20.41
CA ILE A 15 -5.65 -3.79 -21.41
C ILE A 15 -5.50 -2.43 -20.72
N VAL A 16 -6.32 -2.15 -19.70
CA VAL A 16 -6.26 -0.89 -18.94
C VAL A 16 -4.89 -0.69 -18.30
N VAL A 17 -4.34 -1.73 -17.65
CA VAL A 17 -3.02 -1.65 -17.01
C VAL A 17 -1.91 -1.39 -18.04
N ILE A 18 -1.97 -2.03 -19.21
CA ILE A 18 -1.02 -1.80 -20.30
C ILE A 18 -1.10 -0.35 -20.79
N LEU A 19 -2.31 0.17 -21.01
CA LEU A 19 -2.51 1.55 -21.47
C LEU A 19 -1.96 2.58 -20.45
N ILE A 20 -2.19 2.34 -19.15
CA ILE A 20 -1.63 3.17 -18.07
C ILE A 20 -0.09 3.14 -18.12
N GLY A 21 0.51 1.96 -18.29
CA GLY A 21 1.96 1.81 -18.38
C GLY A 21 2.56 2.52 -19.60
N ILE A 22 1.93 2.40 -20.76
CA ILE A 22 2.33 3.11 -21.98
C ILE A 22 2.26 4.62 -21.75
N LEU A 23 1.16 5.13 -21.18
CA LEU A 23 1.01 6.55 -20.90
C LEU A 23 2.09 7.09 -19.96
N ALA A 24 2.45 6.33 -18.93
CA ALA A 24 3.50 6.69 -17.98
C ALA A 24 4.87 6.90 -18.67
N LEU A 25 5.16 6.18 -19.76
CA LEU A 25 6.38 6.36 -20.53
C LEU A 25 6.39 7.66 -21.34
N PHE A 26 5.22 8.14 -21.77
CA PHE A 26 5.09 9.37 -22.55
C PHE A 26 5.09 10.64 -21.70
N GLY A 27 4.84 10.55 -20.39
CA GLY A 27 4.69 11.71 -19.50
C GLY A 27 5.85 12.72 -19.59
N SER A 28 7.08 12.24 -19.78
CA SER A 28 8.27 13.10 -19.89
C SER A 28 8.40 13.88 -21.21
N SER A 29 7.60 13.55 -22.22
CA SER A 29 7.75 14.09 -23.58
C SER A 29 6.70 15.14 -23.98
N VAL A 30 5.70 15.37 -23.14
CA VAL A 30 4.58 16.31 -23.39
C VAL A 30 4.57 17.42 -22.35
N SER A 31 3.87 18.52 -22.66
CA SER A 31 3.70 19.61 -21.68
C SER A 31 2.87 19.14 -20.48
N ASN A 32 3.20 19.65 -19.28
CA ASN A 32 2.53 19.30 -18.02
C ASN A 32 1.00 19.41 -18.10
N GLN A 33 0.48 20.38 -18.84
CA GLN A 33 -0.96 20.57 -19.01
C GLN A 33 -1.59 19.45 -19.85
N VAL A 34 -0.98 19.08 -20.97
CA VAL A 34 -1.45 17.97 -21.82
C VAL A 34 -1.33 16.65 -21.07
N GLU A 35 -0.23 16.45 -20.35
CA GLU A 35 0.00 15.27 -19.53
C GLU A 35 -1.11 15.10 -18.47
N ALA A 36 -1.47 16.16 -17.75
CA ALA A 36 -2.55 16.11 -16.76
C ALA A 36 -3.89 15.66 -17.36
N TRP A 37 -4.28 16.23 -18.52
CA TRP A 37 -5.50 15.85 -19.21
C TRP A 37 -5.48 14.40 -19.71
N LEU A 38 -4.33 13.94 -20.19
CA LEU A 38 -4.15 12.55 -20.59
C LEU A 38 -4.33 11.59 -19.40
N TRP A 39 -3.73 11.90 -18.24
CA TRP A 39 -3.90 11.11 -17.03
C TRP A 39 -5.35 11.06 -16.58
N ILE A 40 -6.05 12.20 -16.54
CA ILE A 40 -7.46 12.26 -16.19
C ILE A 40 -8.29 11.40 -17.16
N GLY A 41 -8.07 11.54 -18.46
CA GLY A 41 -8.77 10.76 -19.49
C GLY A 41 -8.56 9.25 -19.32
N VAL A 42 -7.32 8.80 -19.16
CA VAL A 42 -6.99 7.38 -18.97
C VAL A 42 -7.59 6.83 -17.68
N LEU A 43 -7.53 7.58 -16.57
CA LEU A 43 -8.11 7.15 -15.30
C LEU A 43 -9.64 7.07 -15.35
N LEU A 44 -10.31 7.96 -16.09
CA LEU A 44 -11.76 7.89 -16.31
C LEU A 44 -12.14 6.67 -17.18
N VAL A 45 -11.38 6.41 -18.24
CA VAL A 45 -11.58 5.19 -19.06
C VAL A 45 -11.35 3.93 -18.23
N ALA A 46 -10.30 3.91 -17.40
CA ALA A 46 -10.02 2.82 -16.48
C ALA A 46 -11.18 2.61 -15.49
N THR A 47 -11.70 3.70 -14.91
CA THR A 47 -12.87 3.67 -14.02
C THR A 47 -14.07 3.04 -14.70
N ALA A 48 -14.38 3.45 -15.93
CA ALA A 48 -15.49 2.88 -16.70
C ALA A 48 -15.26 1.39 -17.03
N ALA A 49 -14.03 1.02 -17.38
CA ALA A 49 -13.67 -0.36 -17.70
C ALA A 49 -13.78 -1.28 -16.48
N PHE A 50 -13.26 -0.87 -15.32
CA PHE A 50 -13.41 -1.60 -14.06
C PHE A 50 -14.86 -1.62 -13.57
N GLY A 51 -15.60 -0.51 -13.73
CA GLY A 51 -17.02 -0.45 -13.42
C GLY A 51 -17.84 -1.43 -14.28
N ARG A 52 -17.51 -1.55 -15.57
CA ARG A 52 -18.09 -2.56 -16.47
C ARG A 52 -17.68 -3.98 -16.07
N ALA A 53 -16.41 -4.22 -15.73
CA ALA A 53 -15.96 -5.52 -15.25
C ALA A 53 -16.71 -5.94 -13.97
N TYR A 54 -16.98 -4.98 -13.07
CA TYR A 54 -17.76 -5.19 -11.87
C TYR A 54 -19.23 -5.48 -12.17
N SER A 55 -19.85 -4.77 -13.12
CA SER A 55 -21.25 -5.04 -13.47
C SER A 55 -21.46 -6.45 -14.03
N LEU A 56 -20.48 -6.99 -14.76
CA LEU A 56 -20.50 -8.34 -15.31
C LEU A 56 -20.23 -9.43 -14.27
N THR A 57 -19.19 -9.26 -13.44
CA THR A 57 -18.69 -10.35 -12.58
C THR A 57 -19.10 -10.23 -11.12
N LYS A 58 -19.45 -9.02 -10.67
CA LYS A 58 -19.66 -8.65 -9.25
C LYS A 58 -18.46 -8.98 -8.35
N GLU A 59 -17.26 -9.10 -8.92
CA GLU A 59 -16.05 -9.42 -8.17
C GLU A 59 -15.47 -8.17 -7.47
N THR A 60 -15.08 -8.32 -6.21
CA THR A 60 -14.62 -7.23 -5.33
C THR A 60 -13.42 -6.45 -5.90
N TRP A 61 -12.51 -7.11 -6.59
CA TRP A 61 -11.34 -6.42 -7.18
C TRP A 61 -11.75 -5.38 -8.21
N ALA A 62 -12.83 -5.60 -8.95
CA ALA A 62 -13.25 -4.70 -10.02
C ALA A 62 -13.86 -3.41 -9.43
N VAL A 63 -14.65 -3.51 -8.35
CA VAL A 63 -15.15 -2.30 -7.66
C VAL A 63 -14.02 -1.53 -6.97
N ILE A 64 -13.05 -2.23 -6.36
CA ILE A 64 -11.86 -1.59 -5.78
C ILE A 64 -11.09 -0.84 -6.87
N GLY A 65 -10.84 -1.49 -8.02
CA GLY A 65 -10.16 -0.87 -9.15
C GLY A 65 -10.88 0.36 -9.66
N ALA A 66 -12.20 0.27 -9.88
CA ALA A 66 -13.01 1.40 -10.32
C ALA A 66 -12.96 2.58 -9.35
N TYR A 67 -13.10 2.30 -8.05
CA TYR A 67 -13.08 3.33 -7.01
C TYR A 67 -11.69 3.99 -6.91
N ALA A 68 -10.63 3.18 -6.98
CA ALA A 68 -9.26 3.67 -6.93
C ALA A 68 -8.95 4.60 -8.10
N THR A 69 -9.24 4.18 -9.33
CA THR A 69 -8.99 5.01 -10.52
C THR A 69 -9.85 6.27 -10.52
N ALA A 70 -11.09 6.21 -10.01
CA ALA A 70 -11.95 7.38 -9.88
C ALA A 70 -11.40 8.39 -8.87
N ALA A 71 -10.98 7.91 -7.68
CA ALA A 71 -10.39 8.74 -6.64
C ALA A 71 -9.09 9.39 -7.13
N THR A 72 -8.24 8.65 -7.85
CA THR A 72 -7.02 9.20 -8.44
C THR A 72 -7.33 10.21 -9.55
N ALA A 73 -8.33 9.96 -10.42
CA ALA A 73 -8.73 10.93 -11.44
C ALA A 73 -9.18 12.26 -10.81
N LEU A 74 -9.99 12.17 -9.75
CA LEU A 74 -10.45 13.33 -9.00
C LEU A 74 -9.29 14.08 -8.34
N LEU A 75 -8.31 13.36 -7.76
CA LEU A 75 -7.10 13.96 -7.22
C LEU A 75 -6.33 14.76 -8.29
N VAL A 76 -6.03 14.12 -9.42
CA VAL A 76 -5.26 14.75 -10.51
C VAL A 76 -6.00 15.96 -11.06
N PHE A 77 -7.31 15.86 -11.28
CA PHE A 77 -8.15 16.98 -11.69
C PHE A 77 -8.12 18.13 -10.68
N SER A 78 -8.25 17.82 -9.39
CA SER A 78 -8.28 18.82 -8.32
C SER A 78 -6.94 19.56 -8.19
N LEU A 79 -5.82 18.84 -8.28
CA LEU A 79 -4.48 19.43 -8.24
C LEU A 79 -4.20 20.31 -9.47
N THR A 80 -4.55 19.82 -10.66
CA THR A 80 -4.07 20.43 -11.92
C THR A 80 -5.03 21.46 -12.52
N GLN A 81 -6.34 21.27 -12.37
CA GLN A 81 -7.35 22.14 -12.99
C GLN A 81 -7.95 23.13 -12.01
N LEU A 82 -8.14 22.71 -10.75
CA LEU A 82 -8.71 23.58 -9.71
C LEU A 82 -7.62 24.30 -8.92
N GLY A 83 -6.35 23.94 -9.08
CA GLY A 83 -5.24 24.52 -8.33
C GLY A 83 -5.36 24.29 -6.82
N LEU A 84 -6.08 23.25 -6.40
CA LEU A 84 -6.21 22.91 -4.98
C LEU A 84 -4.88 22.32 -4.51
N SER A 85 -4.19 23.05 -3.64
CA SER A 85 -2.92 22.63 -3.04
C SER A 85 -3.04 22.44 -1.53
N GLY A 86 -2.08 21.73 -0.94
CA GLY A 86 -1.98 21.50 0.50
C GLY A 86 -2.39 20.09 0.93
N VAL A 87 -2.19 19.79 2.21
CA VAL A 87 -2.27 18.43 2.79
C VAL A 87 -3.68 17.84 2.83
N LEU A 88 -4.72 18.68 2.82
CA LEU A 88 -6.11 18.20 2.91
C LEU A 88 -6.51 17.34 1.72
N LEU A 89 -6.10 17.73 0.50
CA LEU A 89 -6.48 17.02 -0.72
C LEU A 89 -5.90 15.59 -0.80
N PRO A 90 -4.58 15.36 -0.65
CA PRO A 90 -4.03 14.00 -0.63
C PRO A 90 -4.56 13.19 0.56
N THR A 91 -4.84 13.83 1.70
CA THR A 91 -5.48 13.17 2.86
C THR A 91 -6.86 12.61 2.51
N LEU A 92 -7.73 13.43 1.93
CA LEU A 92 -9.07 13.01 1.50
C LEU A 92 -8.99 11.87 0.47
N VAL A 93 -8.01 11.92 -0.42
CA VAL A 93 -7.83 10.87 -1.44
C VAL A 93 -7.32 9.57 -0.83
N MET A 94 -6.39 9.61 0.12
CA MET A 94 -5.98 8.40 0.84
C MET A 94 -7.14 7.77 1.60
N ILE A 95 -8.00 8.58 2.23
CA ILE A 95 -9.23 8.10 2.88
C ILE A 95 -10.16 7.46 1.84
N ALA A 96 -10.39 8.13 0.71
CA ALA A 96 -11.21 7.60 -0.36
C ALA A 96 -10.66 6.28 -0.92
N LEU A 97 -9.33 6.14 -1.04
CA LEU A 97 -8.68 4.90 -1.46
C LEU A 97 -8.78 3.80 -0.39
N ALA A 98 -8.78 4.14 0.89
CA ALA A 98 -8.92 3.17 1.99
C ALA A 98 -10.34 2.58 2.07
N LEU A 99 -11.36 3.40 1.81
CA LEU A 99 -12.78 3.03 1.93
C LEU A 99 -13.19 1.75 1.19
N PRO A 100 -12.87 1.52 -0.10
CA PRO A 100 -13.30 0.32 -0.80
C PRO A 100 -12.72 -0.95 -0.20
N PHE A 101 -11.48 -0.92 0.30
CA PHE A 101 -10.85 -2.05 0.99
C PHE A 101 -11.49 -2.30 2.36
N ALA A 102 -11.70 -1.24 3.14
CA ALA A 102 -12.37 -1.33 4.43
C ALA A 102 -13.82 -1.83 4.29
N GLY A 103 -14.56 -1.33 3.29
CA GLY A 103 -15.92 -1.74 2.98
C GLY A 103 -15.99 -3.19 2.51
N ALA A 104 -15.07 -3.63 1.64
CA ALA A 104 -14.99 -5.02 1.21
C ALA A 104 -14.71 -5.98 2.39
N TRP A 105 -13.79 -5.62 3.29
CA TRP A 105 -13.57 -6.37 4.52
C TRP A 105 -14.79 -6.34 5.45
N TYR A 106 -15.48 -5.20 5.56
CA TYR A 106 -16.67 -5.08 6.39
C TYR A 106 -17.78 -6.05 5.95
N ILE A 107 -17.99 -6.18 4.63
CA ILE A 107 -18.95 -7.12 4.02
C ILE A 107 -18.49 -8.57 4.22
N ASN A 108 -17.20 -8.86 4.04
CA ASN A 108 -16.65 -10.20 4.24
C ASN A 108 -15.48 -10.20 5.20
N ARG A 109 -15.80 -10.35 6.49
CA ARG A 109 -14.82 -10.36 7.60
C ARG A 109 -13.82 -11.51 7.52
N GLN A 110 -14.01 -12.51 6.66
CA GLN A 110 -13.03 -13.58 6.44
C GLN A 110 -11.84 -13.09 5.60
N GLN A 111 -12.00 -12.00 4.84
CA GLN A 111 -10.96 -11.42 3.97
C GLN A 111 -10.09 -10.40 4.71
N TRP A 112 -9.51 -10.78 5.86
CA TRP A 112 -8.66 -9.91 6.68
C TRP A 112 -7.51 -9.26 5.91
N GLY A 113 -7.02 -9.89 4.83
CA GLY A 113 -5.98 -9.32 3.98
C GLY A 113 -6.35 -7.98 3.36
N LEU A 114 -7.64 -7.67 3.17
CA LEU A 114 -8.10 -6.38 2.64
C LEU A 114 -7.98 -5.23 3.65
N LEU A 115 -7.95 -5.54 4.96
CA LEU A 115 -7.73 -4.52 5.98
C LEU A 115 -6.31 -3.95 5.91
N ILE A 116 -5.34 -4.72 5.40
CA ILE A 116 -3.94 -4.29 5.29
C ILE A 116 -3.81 -3.08 4.35
N PRO A 117 -4.26 -3.12 3.07
CA PRO A 117 -4.27 -1.93 2.23
C PRO A 117 -5.05 -0.76 2.81
N ALA A 118 -6.24 -1.01 3.37
CA ALA A 118 -7.05 0.05 3.99
C ALA A 118 -6.28 0.77 5.10
N TYR A 119 -5.66 -0.02 5.98
CA TYR A 119 -4.80 0.47 7.06
C TYR A 119 -3.64 1.30 6.49
N VAL A 120 -2.90 0.77 5.52
CA VAL A 120 -1.74 1.44 4.89
C VAL A 120 -2.13 2.80 4.31
N PHE A 121 -3.26 2.92 3.62
CA PHE A 121 -3.71 4.22 3.09
C PHE A 121 -4.01 5.22 4.20
N VAL A 122 -4.68 4.81 5.28
CA VAL A 122 -5.01 5.71 6.39
C VAL A 122 -3.76 6.17 7.12
N VAL A 123 -2.84 5.24 7.39
CA VAL A 123 -1.66 5.56 8.18
C VAL A 123 -0.56 6.26 7.39
N ILE A 124 -0.64 6.36 6.07
CA ILE A 124 0.24 7.25 5.30
C ILE A 124 -0.14 8.72 5.50
N ILE A 125 -1.36 9.03 5.93
CA ILE A 125 -1.86 10.41 6.08
C ILE A 125 -0.95 11.30 6.92
N PRO A 126 -0.48 10.91 8.12
CA PRO A 126 0.40 11.76 8.93
C PRO A 126 1.70 12.18 8.24
N ILE A 127 2.17 11.42 7.23
CA ILE A 127 3.36 11.78 6.44
C ILE A 127 3.17 13.10 5.71
N PHE A 128 1.96 13.36 5.21
CA PHE A 128 1.68 14.63 4.53
C PHE A 128 1.79 15.80 5.50
N PHE A 129 1.36 15.63 6.75
CA PHE A 129 1.50 16.66 7.78
C PHE A 129 2.96 16.86 8.22
N PHE A 130 3.76 15.80 8.27
CA PHE A 130 5.19 15.93 8.56
C PHE A 130 5.94 16.69 7.46
N GLY A 131 5.52 16.57 6.20
CA GLY A 131 6.08 17.35 5.10
C GLY A 131 5.89 18.86 5.25
N ASP A 132 4.74 19.28 5.79
CA ASP A 132 4.42 20.70 6.00
C ASP A 132 5.12 21.29 7.25
N LEU A 133 5.61 20.46 8.17
CA LEU A 133 6.28 20.90 9.40
C LEU A 133 7.77 21.24 9.23
N GLY A 134 8.31 21.19 8.00
CA GLY A 134 9.67 21.61 7.65
C GLY A 134 10.71 20.48 7.62
N ASP A 135 12.00 20.84 7.66
CA ASP A 135 13.16 19.96 7.41
C ASP A 135 13.34 18.79 8.41
N GLY A 136 12.53 18.72 9.47
CA GLY A 136 12.59 17.68 10.51
C GLY A 136 12.11 16.29 10.07
N GLY A 137 11.56 16.15 8.86
CA GLY A 137 11.02 14.89 8.35
C GLY A 137 12.05 13.81 8.03
N GLY A 138 13.35 14.13 7.96
CA GLY A 138 14.38 13.29 7.35
C GLY A 138 14.38 11.82 7.83
N ALA A 139 14.55 11.58 9.14
CA ALA A 139 14.54 10.23 9.70
C ALA A 139 13.20 9.82 10.34
N ILE A 140 12.38 10.79 10.75
CA ILE A 140 11.11 10.53 11.45
C ILE A 140 10.06 9.93 10.52
N VAL A 141 9.96 10.44 9.28
CA VAL A 141 9.02 9.90 8.28
C VAL A 141 9.30 8.43 7.97
N PRO A 142 10.53 8.03 7.58
CA PRO A 142 10.81 6.61 7.34
C PRO A 142 10.67 5.76 8.61
N ALA A 143 11.05 6.27 9.79
CA ALA A 143 10.77 5.58 11.06
C ALA A 143 9.28 5.26 11.22
N TYR A 144 8.45 6.28 11.09
CA TYR A 144 7.00 6.18 11.23
C TYR A 144 6.41 5.17 10.22
N VAL A 145 6.77 5.28 8.94
CA VAL A 145 6.32 4.38 7.87
C VAL A 145 6.65 2.93 8.21
N MET A 146 7.91 2.66 8.56
CA MET A 146 8.39 1.31 8.84
C MET A 146 7.72 0.73 10.09
N PHE A 147 7.54 1.55 11.14
CA PHE A 147 6.86 1.17 12.37
C PHE A 147 5.44 0.72 12.08
N VAL A 148 4.69 1.60 11.41
CA VAL A 148 3.28 1.42 11.17
C VAL A 148 3.04 0.25 10.22
N ILE A 149 3.82 0.13 9.14
CA ILE A 149 3.71 -1.02 8.22
C ILE A 149 4.09 -2.34 8.92
N SER A 150 4.97 -2.32 9.94
CA SER A 150 5.28 -3.53 10.70
C SER A 150 4.07 -4.09 11.46
N LEU A 151 3.16 -3.22 11.93
CA LEU A 151 2.03 -3.61 12.78
C LEU A 151 1.09 -4.64 12.15
N PRO A 152 0.59 -4.51 10.90
CA PRO A 152 -0.26 -5.55 10.31
C PRO A 152 0.44 -6.91 10.21
N PHE A 153 1.75 -6.96 9.96
CA PHE A 153 2.50 -8.21 9.93
C PHE A 153 2.62 -8.83 11.33
N LEU A 154 2.97 -8.03 12.34
CA LEU A 154 3.07 -8.48 13.72
C LEU A 154 1.71 -8.96 14.25
N VAL A 155 0.64 -8.19 14.03
CA VAL A 155 -0.73 -8.56 14.41
C VAL A 155 -1.15 -9.83 13.68
N SER A 156 -0.90 -9.94 12.37
CA SER A 156 -1.25 -11.14 11.60
C SER A 156 -0.44 -12.36 12.05
N ALA A 157 0.83 -12.19 12.41
CA ALA A 157 1.67 -13.25 12.96
C ALA A 157 1.10 -13.79 14.27
N LEU A 158 0.65 -12.91 15.17
CA LEU A 158 0.07 -13.28 16.45
C LEU A 158 -1.31 -13.93 16.30
N VAL A 159 -2.19 -13.34 15.48
CA VAL A 159 -3.57 -13.81 15.29
C VAL A 159 -3.60 -15.15 14.54
N GLN A 160 -2.84 -15.26 13.45
CA GLN A 160 -2.83 -16.48 12.64
C GLN A 160 -1.81 -17.51 13.14
N ARG A 161 -1.04 -17.16 14.18
CA ARG A 161 0.10 -17.95 14.69
C ARG A 161 1.09 -18.28 13.58
N GLN A 162 1.28 -17.35 12.64
CA GLN A 162 2.19 -17.49 11.52
C GLN A 162 3.49 -16.72 11.81
N ALA A 163 4.39 -17.36 12.57
CA ALA A 163 5.77 -16.91 12.78
C ALA A 163 6.50 -16.44 11.50
N ALA A 164 6.22 -16.99 10.32
CA ALA A 164 6.80 -16.50 9.06
C ALA A 164 6.54 -15.00 8.80
N LEU A 165 5.40 -14.46 9.28
CA LEU A 165 5.08 -13.04 9.17
C LEU A 165 5.85 -12.16 10.16
N LEU A 166 6.47 -12.75 11.19
CA LEU A 166 7.36 -12.02 12.11
C LEU A 166 8.65 -11.59 11.41
N ILE A 167 9.06 -12.24 10.32
CA ILE A 167 10.26 -11.84 9.58
C ILE A 167 10.06 -10.44 8.96
N PRO A 168 9.10 -10.23 8.03
CA PRO A 168 8.88 -8.89 7.48
C PRO A 168 8.48 -7.88 8.57
N GLY A 169 7.60 -8.26 9.50
CA GLY A 169 7.21 -7.37 10.61
C GLY A 169 8.38 -6.96 11.50
N GLY A 170 9.19 -7.92 11.93
CA GLY A 170 10.35 -7.69 12.79
C GLY A 170 11.45 -6.88 12.12
N ILE A 171 11.75 -7.14 10.85
CA ILE A 171 12.73 -6.36 10.07
C ILE A 171 12.27 -4.90 9.98
N MET A 172 11.01 -4.65 9.62
CA MET A 172 10.46 -3.29 9.49
C MET A 172 10.43 -2.56 10.83
N LEU A 173 10.03 -3.25 11.91
CA LEU A 173 10.06 -2.70 13.26
C LEU A 173 11.50 -2.33 13.68
N PHE A 174 12.46 -3.20 13.36
CA PHE A 174 13.86 -2.97 13.68
C PHE A 174 14.43 -1.74 12.96
N PHE A 175 14.17 -1.61 11.65
CA PHE A 175 14.57 -0.42 10.90
C PHE A 175 13.89 0.85 11.41
N SER A 176 12.62 0.77 11.80
CA SER A 176 11.94 1.88 12.46
C SER A 176 12.70 2.35 13.71
N LEU A 177 13.09 1.42 14.59
CA LEU A 177 13.84 1.77 15.80
C LEU A 177 15.21 2.40 15.47
N ALA A 178 15.87 1.91 14.42
CA ALA A 178 17.12 2.50 13.93
C ALA A 178 16.91 3.97 13.48
N PHE A 179 15.88 4.24 12.68
CA PHE A 179 15.56 5.60 12.23
C PHE A 179 15.15 6.53 13.38
N ILE A 180 14.40 6.03 14.38
CA ILE A 180 14.11 6.78 15.62
C ILE A 180 15.42 7.13 16.34
N GLY A 181 16.37 6.19 16.37
CA GLY A 181 17.71 6.42 16.86
C GLY A 181 18.42 7.58 16.17
N ILE A 182 18.41 7.61 14.84
CA ILE A 182 18.98 8.73 14.06
C ILE A 182 18.29 10.05 14.43
N ALA A 183 16.95 10.04 14.48
CA ALA A 183 16.17 11.22 14.84
C ALA A 183 16.47 11.72 16.26
N ALA A 184 16.82 10.81 17.18
CA ALA A 184 17.24 11.13 18.54
C ALA A 184 18.72 11.54 18.67
N GLY A 185 19.45 11.67 17.56
CA GLY A 185 20.85 12.10 17.53
C GLY A 185 21.87 10.96 17.64
N LEU A 186 21.47 9.68 17.51
CA LEU A 186 22.43 8.59 17.38
C LEU A 186 23.22 8.75 16.08
N SER A 187 24.55 8.65 16.20
CA SER A 187 25.43 8.66 15.05
C SER A 187 25.09 7.49 14.11
N PRO A 188 25.10 7.68 12.77
CA PRO A 188 24.93 6.60 11.80
C PRO A 188 25.89 5.42 12.04
N THR A 189 27.10 5.69 12.53
CA THR A 189 28.11 4.67 12.88
C THR A 189 27.66 3.74 14.01
N VAL A 190 26.86 4.23 14.96
CA VAL A 190 26.32 3.39 16.03
C VAL A 190 25.30 2.41 15.44
N LEU A 191 24.50 2.86 14.48
CA LEU A 191 23.52 2.01 13.82
C LEU A 191 24.16 0.96 12.91
N THR A 192 25.25 1.28 12.23
CA THR A 192 25.97 0.27 11.42
C THR A 192 26.54 -0.88 12.25
N ILE A 193 26.69 -0.70 13.57
CA ILE A 193 27.11 -1.75 14.50
C ILE A 193 25.88 -2.45 15.12
N ILE A 194 24.93 -1.67 15.65
CA ILE A 194 23.73 -2.23 16.33
C ILE A 194 22.88 -3.05 15.35
N VAL A 195 22.74 -2.59 14.10
CA VAL A 195 21.90 -3.24 13.09
C VAL A 195 22.35 -4.68 12.81
N PRO A 196 23.61 -4.94 12.40
CA PRO A 196 24.11 -6.29 12.22
C PRO A 196 24.07 -7.14 13.49
N VAL A 197 24.44 -6.57 14.65
CA VAL A 197 24.44 -7.31 15.93
C VAL A 197 23.03 -7.78 16.29
N GLY A 198 22.02 -6.91 16.11
CA GLY A 198 20.61 -7.26 16.32
C GLY A 198 20.15 -8.39 15.41
N PHE A 199 20.52 -8.35 14.12
CA PHE A 199 20.21 -9.42 13.16
C PHE A 199 20.90 -10.74 13.49
N ILE A 200 22.18 -10.71 13.90
CA ILE A 200 22.91 -11.90 14.33
C ILE A 200 22.23 -12.51 15.56
N GLY A 201 21.90 -11.69 16.57
CA GLY A 201 21.20 -12.15 17.77
C GLY A 201 19.84 -12.78 17.46
N ALA A 202 19.04 -12.14 16.61
CA ALA A 202 17.76 -12.69 16.15
C ALA A 202 17.93 -14.02 15.40
N GLY A 203 18.92 -14.12 14.52
CA GLY A 203 19.24 -15.34 13.78
C GLY A 203 19.63 -16.49 14.70
N VAL A 204 20.46 -16.22 15.71
CA VAL A 204 20.85 -17.19 16.75
C VAL A 204 19.62 -17.68 17.53
N ILE A 205 18.74 -16.78 17.97
CA ILE A 205 17.50 -17.13 18.69
C ILE A 205 16.60 -18.02 17.82
N LEU A 206 16.44 -17.70 16.54
CA LEU A 206 15.65 -18.51 15.61
C LEU A 206 16.25 -19.91 15.40
N LEU A 207 17.58 -20.02 15.36
CA LEU A 207 18.28 -21.29 15.21
C LEU A 207 18.09 -22.20 16.45
N PHE A 208 18.20 -21.64 17.66
CA PHE A 208 18.06 -22.40 18.90
C PHE A 208 16.61 -22.66 19.34
N SER A 209 15.65 -21.82 18.93
CA SER A 209 14.23 -22.03 19.27
C SER A 209 13.57 -23.20 18.53
N GLY A 210 14.31 -23.91 17.69
CA GLY A 210 13.81 -25.11 17.00
C GLY A 210 12.70 -24.79 16.01
N TRP A 211 12.71 -23.58 15.41
CA TRP A 211 11.72 -23.17 14.44
C TRP A 211 11.88 -23.96 13.13
N THR A 212 11.23 -25.11 13.05
CA THR A 212 11.33 -26.02 11.89
C THR A 212 10.46 -25.62 10.71
N GLY A 213 9.77 -24.47 10.76
CA GLY A 213 8.98 -23.95 9.65
C GLY A 213 7.89 -24.92 9.13
N ASP A 214 7.54 -25.96 9.89
CA ASP A 214 6.69 -27.04 9.41
C ASP A 214 5.21 -26.62 9.46
N TYR A 215 4.85 -25.72 8.55
CA TYR A 215 3.50 -25.23 8.29
C TYR A 215 2.62 -26.29 7.57
N ARG A 216 3.16 -27.45 7.24
CA ARG A 216 2.45 -28.53 6.55
C ARG A 216 1.90 -29.56 7.54
N ARG A 217 0.86 -29.23 8.32
CA ARG A 217 -0.13 -30.22 8.83
C ARG A 217 -1.14 -29.53 9.74
N LYS A 218 -2.32 -29.18 9.21
CA LYS A 218 -3.65 -29.18 9.88
C LYS A 218 -4.71 -28.41 9.05
N ARG A 219 -4.78 -28.68 7.74
CA ARG A 219 -6.00 -28.47 6.93
C ARG A 219 -6.36 -29.75 6.19
N LYS A 220 -6.60 -30.79 6.97
CA LYS A 220 -7.47 -31.90 6.60
C LYS A 220 -8.18 -32.25 7.90
N LEU A 221 -9.39 -31.73 8.06
CA LEU A 221 -10.52 -32.21 8.86
C LEU A 221 -11.61 -31.13 8.77
#